data_AF-A0A969WNI2-F1
#
_entry.id   AF-A0A969WNI2-F1
#
_cell.length_a   1.000
_cell.length_b   1.000
_cell.length_c   1.000
_cell.angle_alpha   90.00
_cell.angle_beta   90.00
_cell.angle_gamma   90.00
#
_symmetry.space_group_name_H-M   'P 1'
#
loop_
_entity.id
_entity.type
_entity.pdbx_description
1 polymer ?
#
loop_
_entity_poly.entity_id
_entity_poly.type
_entity_poly.pdbx_seq_one_letter_code
_entity_poly.pdbx_strand_id
1 'polypeptide(L)'
;MKIKRIAIPIDEGNLGCQLGNCNQFMIYEIDSTKSNLVKSRVLEHNSKNKNDLLNWFAEIKISDLISHHIDKELAQFLLENKINVFVGIPLQTPEALLNAYIEGSLVSNENVLHQNFNQN
;
A
#
# COMPACT_ATOMS: atom_id res chain seq x y z
N MET A 1 12.47 2.94 -19.82
CA MET A 1 11.31 3.31 -18.99
C MET A 1 11.33 2.44 -17.76
N LYS A 2 11.38 3.01 -16.55
CA LYS A 2 11.45 2.22 -15.31
C LYS A 2 10.11 2.32 -14.60
N ILE A 3 9.31 1.26 -14.72
CA ILE A 3 7.99 1.20 -14.09
C ILE A 3 8.12 0.80 -12.63
N LYS A 4 7.51 1.59 -11.74
CA LYS A 4 7.21 1.19 -10.37
C LYS A 4 5.73 0.84 -10.25
N ARG A 5 5.41 -0.09 -9.35
CA ARG A 5 4.03 -0.47 -9.07
C ARG A 5 3.71 -0.27 -7.61
N ILE A 6 2.71 0.55 -7.36
CA ILE A 6 2.30 0.96 -6.03
C ILE A 6 0.97 0.27 -5.75
N ALA A 7 0.88 -0.44 -4.64
CA ALA A 7 -0.35 -1.01 -4.14
C ALA A 7 -0.91 -0.11 -3.03
N ILE A 8 -2.21 0.16 -3.09
CA ILE A 8 -2.95 0.88 -2.07
C ILE A 8 -4.17 0.03 -1.70
N PRO A 9 -4.30 -0.47 -0.46
CA PRO A 9 -5.49 -1.19 -0.04
C PRO A 9 -6.68 -0.23 0.04
N ILE A 10 -7.82 -0.63 -0.50
CA ILE A 10 -9.03 0.20 -0.59
C ILE A 10 -10.25 -0.56 -0.10
N ASP A 11 -11.16 0.16 0.55
CA ASP A 11 -12.49 -0.32 0.89
C ASP A 11 -13.52 0.68 0.35
N GLU A 12 -14.54 0.17 -0.34
CA GLU A 12 -15.58 0.98 -1.01
C GLU A 12 -15.05 2.18 -1.83
N GLY A 13 -13.86 2.08 -2.42
CA GLY A 13 -13.25 3.12 -3.26
C GLY A 13 -12.47 4.21 -2.52
N ASN A 14 -12.35 4.16 -1.18
CA ASN A 14 -11.48 5.02 -0.39
C ASN A 14 -10.32 4.23 0.23
N LEU A 15 -9.26 4.91 0.72
CA LEU A 15 -8.29 4.28 1.62
C LEU A 15 -9.03 3.93 2.92
N GLY A 16 -9.52 2.71 3.01
CA GLY A 16 -10.62 2.40 3.91
C GLY A 16 -10.46 1.11 4.69
N CYS A 17 -9.24 0.64 4.92
CA CYS A 17 -9.07 -0.60 5.67
C CYS A 17 -7.68 -0.79 6.25
N GLN A 18 -7.65 -1.48 7.38
CA GLN A 18 -6.49 -2.21 7.83
C GLN A 18 -6.20 -3.33 6.82
N LEU A 19 -4.93 -3.51 6.42
CA LEU A 19 -4.48 -4.48 5.40
C LEU A 19 -4.97 -5.93 5.63
N GLY A 20 -5.52 -6.28 6.80
CA GLY A 20 -6.12 -7.59 7.12
C GLY A 20 -7.63 -7.73 6.90
N ASN A 21 -8.36 -6.63 6.71
CA ASN A 21 -9.81 -6.63 6.44
C ASN A 21 -10.14 -6.23 5.00
N CYS A 22 -9.12 -5.93 4.21
CA CYS A 22 -9.26 -5.49 2.83
C CYS A 22 -9.05 -6.60 1.84
N ASN A 23 -9.95 -6.69 0.87
CA ASN A 23 -9.84 -7.63 -0.23
C ASN A 23 -9.52 -6.94 -1.56
N GLN A 24 -9.54 -5.61 -1.61
CA GLN A 24 -9.30 -4.82 -2.82
C GLN A 24 -8.06 -3.94 -2.69
N PHE A 25 -7.32 -3.85 -3.79
CA PHE A 25 -6.12 -3.04 -3.92
C PHE A 25 -6.20 -2.21 -5.19
N MET A 26 -6.06 -0.89 -5.06
CA MET A 26 -5.79 -0.02 -6.18
C MET A 26 -4.31 -0.10 -6.53
N ILE A 27 -4.02 -0.54 -7.75
CA ILE A 27 -2.66 -0.72 -8.25
C ILE A 27 -2.36 0.38 -9.26
N TYR A 28 -1.31 1.15 -9.00
CA TYR A 28 -0.80 2.20 -9.87
C TYR A 28 0.53 1.80 -10.48
N GLU A 29 0.64 1.91 -11.81
CA GLU A 29 1.89 1.83 -12.53
C GLU A 29 2.38 3.25 -12.84
N ILE A 30 3.55 3.62 -12.33
CA ILE A 30 4.16 4.94 -12.58
C ILE A 30 5.47 4.78 -13.34
N ASP A 31 5.79 5.71 -14.24
CA ASP A 31 7.13 5.81 -14.80
C ASP A 31 8.01 6.60 -13.83
N SER A 32 8.89 5.90 -13.13
CA SER A 32 9.78 6.51 -12.15
C SER A 32 10.80 7.48 -12.73
N THR A 33 10.97 7.54 -14.06
CA THR A 33 11.84 8.55 -14.71
C THR A 33 11.13 9.87 -14.97
N LYS A 34 9.80 9.83 -15.14
CA LYS A 34 8.97 10.99 -15.49
C LYS A 34 7.99 11.36 -14.38
N SER A 35 7.92 10.55 -13.32
CA SER A 35 7.04 10.74 -12.18
C SER A 35 5.58 10.90 -12.60
N ASN A 36 5.12 10.15 -13.60
CA ASN A 36 3.76 10.20 -14.10
C ASN A 36 3.05 8.86 -14.00
N LEU A 37 1.73 8.91 -13.77
CA LEU A 37 0.85 7.76 -13.84
C LEU A 37 0.78 7.23 -15.27
N VAL A 38 1.03 5.93 -15.43
CA VAL A 38 0.90 5.21 -16.69
C VAL A 38 -0.42 4.46 -16.75
N LYS A 39 -0.78 3.77 -15.66
CA LYS A 39 -2.00 2.96 -15.60
C LYS A 39 -2.46 2.78 -14.16
N SER A 40 -3.77 2.72 -13.95
CA SER A 40 -4.38 2.28 -12.70
C SER A 40 -5.34 1.11 -12.95
N ARG A 41 -5.48 0.24 -11.97
CA ARG A 41 -6.48 -0.84 -11.95
C ARG A 41 -6.77 -1.26 -10.52
N VAL A 42 -8.00 -1.70 -10.25
CA VAL A 42 -8.36 -2.38 -9.01
C VAL A 42 -8.15 -3.88 -9.21
N LEU A 43 -7.51 -4.54 -8.25
CA LEU A 43 -7.39 -5.99 -8.17
C LEU A 43 -7.84 -6.49 -6.81
N GLU A 44 -8.34 -7.73 -6.78
CA GLU A 44 -8.77 -8.38 -5.56
C GLU A 44 -7.76 -9.43 -5.10
N HIS A 45 -7.56 -9.52 -3.78
CA HIS A 45 -6.79 -10.55 -3.13
C HIS A 45 -7.49 -10.97 -1.83
N ASN A 46 -7.99 -12.20 -1.80
CA ASN A 46 -8.82 -12.71 -0.70
C ASN A 46 -8.05 -13.59 0.30
N SER A 47 -6.75 -13.82 0.10
CA SER A 47 -5.97 -14.65 1.03
C SER A 47 -5.54 -13.84 2.25
N LYS A 48 -5.74 -14.42 3.43
CA LYS A 48 -5.24 -13.87 4.70
C LYS A 48 -3.82 -14.35 5.03
N ASN A 49 -3.22 -15.18 4.18
CA ASN A 49 -1.89 -15.72 4.38
C ASN A 49 -0.82 -14.73 3.89
N LYS A 50 0.17 -14.41 4.75
CA LYS A 50 1.24 -13.47 4.43
C LYS A 50 2.11 -13.93 3.25
N ASN A 51 2.37 -15.23 3.12
CA ASN A 51 3.14 -15.78 2.00
C ASN A 51 2.37 -15.68 0.68
N ASP A 52 1.04 -15.91 0.71
CA ASP A 52 0.21 -15.75 -0.48
C ASP A 52 0.16 -14.28 -0.93
N LEU A 53 0.06 -13.35 0.02
CA LEU A 53 0.12 -11.92 -0.26
C LEU A 53 1.46 -11.53 -0.91
N LEU A 54 2.57 -12.05 -0.38
CA LEU A 54 3.89 -11.82 -0.94
C LEU A 54 4.04 -12.39 -2.35
N ASN A 55 3.61 -13.64 -2.55
CA ASN A 55 3.65 -14.28 -3.87
C ASN A 55 2.82 -13.47 -4.87
N TRP A 56 1.63 -13.04 -4.47
CA TRP A 56 0.78 -12.18 -5.28
C TRP A 56 1.46 -10.85 -5.61
N PHE A 57 2.02 -10.15 -4.62
CA PHE A 57 2.78 -8.92 -4.84
C PHE A 57 3.96 -9.13 -5.80
N ALA A 58 4.66 -10.26 -5.71
CA ALA A 58 5.75 -10.59 -6.62
C ALA A 58 5.25 -10.88 -8.05
N GLU A 59 4.15 -11.60 -8.21
CA GLU A 59 3.53 -11.92 -9.50
C GLU A 59 3.12 -10.65 -10.27
N ILE A 60 2.44 -9.73 -9.58
CA ILE A 60 2.07 -8.43 -10.16
C ILE A 60 3.17 -7.38 -10.03
N LYS A 61 4.35 -7.75 -9.51
CA LYS A 61 5.58 -6.93 -9.41
C LYS A 61 5.37 -5.60 -8.68
N ILE A 62 4.67 -5.64 -7.56
CA ILE A 62 4.58 -4.51 -6.61
C ILE A 62 5.97 -4.17 -6.10
N SER A 63 6.26 -2.88 -5.99
CA SER A 63 7.50 -2.35 -5.42
C SER A 63 7.24 -1.57 -4.13
N ASP A 64 6.07 -0.96 -4.00
CA ASP A 64 5.73 -0.07 -2.91
C ASP A 64 4.29 -0.34 -2.45
N LEU A 65 4.07 -0.42 -1.15
CA LEU A 65 2.77 -0.53 -0.51
C LEU A 65 2.53 0.74 0.32
N ILE A 66 1.42 1.43 0.07
CA ILE A 66 0.99 2.58 0.87
C ILE A 66 -0.22 2.16 1.67
N SER A 67 -0.12 2.20 3.00
CA SER A 67 -1.23 1.86 3.88
C SER A 67 -1.34 2.85 5.05
N HIS A 68 -2.56 3.02 5.55
CA HIS A 68 -2.77 3.68 6.82
C HIS A 68 -2.20 2.83 7.97
N HIS A 69 -2.61 1.56 8.02
CA HIS A 69 -2.22 0.63 9.06
C HIS A 69 -1.86 -0.75 8.48
N ILE A 70 -0.86 -1.39 9.08
CA ILE A 70 -0.38 -2.72 8.73
C ILE A 70 0.20 -3.37 9.99
N ASP A 71 0.03 -4.68 10.15
CA ASP A 71 0.63 -5.39 11.27
C ASP A 71 2.16 -5.32 11.17
N LYS A 72 2.83 -4.98 12.28
CA LYS A 72 4.29 -4.79 12.34
C LYS A 72 5.07 -5.97 11.76
N GLU A 73 4.65 -7.19 12.09
CA GLU A 73 5.28 -8.41 11.59
C GLU A 73 5.13 -8.55 10.07
N LEU A 74 3.99 -8.17 9.51
CA LEU A 74 3.77 -8.20 8.06
C LEU A 74 4.54 -7.08 7.35
N ALA A 75 4.59 -5.87 7.92
CA ALA A 75 5.41 -4.79 7.39
C ALA A 75 6.89 -5.20 7.32
N GLN A 76 7.41 -5.78 8.39
CA GLN A 76 8.78 -6.27 8.43
C GLN A 76 9.00 -7.39 7.39
N PHE A 77 8.09 -8.35 7.29
CA PHE A 77 8.15 -9.41 6.30
C PHE A 77 8.19 -8.87 4.85
N LEU A 78 7.39 -7.86 4.53
CA LEU A 78 7.39 -7.22 3.21
C LEU A 78 8.69 -6.45 2.94
N LEU A 79 9.21 -5.72 3.93
CA LEU A 79 10.48 -4.99 3.83
C LEU A 79 11.65 -5.95 3.58
N GLU A 80 11.72 -7.07 4.30
CA GLU A 80 12.72 -8.13 4.11
C GLU A 80 12.65 -8.72 2.69
N ASN A 81 11.47 -8.72 2.08
CA ASN A 81 11.23 -9.17 0.70
C ASN A 81 11.28 -8.04 -0.35
N LYS A 82 11.94 -6.91 -0.02
CA LYS A 82 12.21 -5.78 -0.94
C LYS A 82 10.94 -5.05 -1.43
N ILE A 83 9.87 -5.11 -0.67
CA ILE A 83 8.68 -4.27 -0.86
C ILE A 83 8.78 -3.09 0.11
N ASN A 84 8.81 -1.86 -0.41
CA ASN A 84 8.79 -0.67 0.44
C ASN A 84 7.40 -0.53 1.05
N VAL A 85 7.31 -0.30 2.36
CA VAL A 85 6.02 -0.13 3.04
C VAL A 85 5.95 1.26 3.66
N PHE A 86 4.99 2.05 3.22
CA PHE A 86 4.66 3.37 3.76
C PHE A 86 3.45 3.20 4.68
N VAL A 87 3.64 3.52 5.96
CA VAL A 87 2.65 3.31 7.02
C VAL A 87 2.30 4.63 7.70
N GLY A 88 1.15 4.68 8.38
CA GLY A 88 0.69 5.90 9.06
C GLY A 88 0.26 7.01 8.12
N ILE A 89 -0.05 6.67 6.87
CA ILE A 89 -0.51 7.63 5.87
C ILE A 89 -1.96 8.04 6.19
N PRO A 90 -2.31 9.33 6.23
CA PRO A 90 -3.67 9.79 6.48
C PRO A 90 -4.68 9.15 5.51
N LEU A 91 -5.89 8.85 6.01
CA LEU A 91 -6.99 8.35 5.18
C LEU A 91 -7.38 9.42 4.14
N GLN A 92 -7.10 9.14 2.87
CA GLN A 92 -7.40 10.02 1.73
C GLN A 92 -7.80 9.15 0.52
N THR A 93 -8.16 9.79 -0.60
CA THR A 93 -8.45 9.04 -1.84
C THR A 93 -7.16 8.41 -2.40
N PRO A 94 -7.24 7.24 -3.05
CA PRO A 94 -6.09 6.62 -3.70
C PRO A 94 -5.32 7.55 -4.65
N GLU A 95 -6.03 8.43 -5.37
CA GLU A 95 -5.44 9.44 -6.26
C GLU A 95 -4.64 10.50 -5.50
N ALA A 96 -5.17 11.01 -4.38
CA ALA A 96 -4.48 11.99 -3.56
C ALA A 96 -3.19 11.42 -2.97
N LEU A 97 -3.23 10.15 -2.55
CA LEU A 97 -2.06 9.45 -2.02
C LEU A 97 -1.02 9.16 -3.10
N LEU A 98 -1.45 8.80 -4.30
CA LEU A 98 -0.55 8.64 -5.43
C LEU A 98 0.16 9.96 -5.77
N ASN A 99 -0.59 11.08 -5.81
CA ASN A 99 0.00 12.38 -6.09
C ASN A 99 1.02 12.77 -5.01
N ALA A 100 0.69 12.59 -3.73
CA ALA A 100 1.62 12.82 -2.64
C ALA A 100 2.87 11.92 -2.72
N TYR A 101 2.71 10.66 -3.16
CA TYR A 101 3.85 9.75 -3.40
C TYR A 101 4.76 10.28 -4.51
N ILE A 102 4.16 10.70 -5.63
CA ILE A 102 4.86 11.22 -6.80
C ILE A 102 5.63 12.51 -6.47
N GLU A 103 5.03 13.37 -5.67
CA GLU A 103 5.62 14.64 -5.21
C GLU A 103 6.65 14.45 -4.09
N GLY A 104 6.74 13.27 -3.49
CA GLY A 104 7.57 13.02 -2.31
C GLY A 104 7.06 13.70 -1.04
N SER A 105 5.78 14.06 -1.00
CA SER A 105 5.11 14.78 0.10
C SER A 105 4.27 13.86 1.00
N LEU A 106 4.40 12.53 0.86
CA LEU A 106 3.74 11.58 1.76
C LEU A 106 4.14 11.83 3.22
N VAL A 107 3.16 12.21 4.02
CA VAL A 107 3.33 12.40 5.46
C VAL A 107 2.98 11.09 6.17
N SER A 108 3.98 10.38 6.67
CA SER A 108 3.79 9.25 7.58
C SER A 108 3.62 9.74 9.00
N ASN A 109 2.47 9.44 9.61
CA ASN A 109 2.28 9.63 11.05
C ASN A 109 2.87 8.43 11.80
N GLU A 110 4.05 8.60 12.38
CA GLU A 110 4.77 7.56 13.14
C GLU A 110 3.94 6.96 14.29
N ASN A 111 2.92 7.67 14.79
CA ASN A 111 2.05 7.20 15.87
C ASN A 111 1.09 6.06 15.48
N VAL A 112 0.92 5.76 14.18
CA VAL A 112 -0.02 4.70 13.75
C VAL A 112 0.55 3.29 13.95
N LEU A 113 1.88 3.15 14.09
CA LEU A 113 2.52 1.86 14.42
C LEU A 113 2.25 1.40 15.88
N HIS A 114 1.75 2.28 16.74
CA HIS A 114 1.60 2.07 18.19
C HIS A 114 0.15 2.08 18.70
N GLN A 115 -0.86 1.96 17.84
CA GLN A 115 -2.23 1.82 18.33
C GLN A 115 -2.51 0.37 18.72
N ASN A 116 -2.15 0.05 19.97
CA ASN A 116 -2.72 -1.05 20.72
C ASN A 116 -4.25 -0.98 20.60
N PHE A 117 -4.87 -2.01 20.03
CA PHE A 117 -6.30 -2.26 20.18
C PHE A 117 -6.59 -2.61 21.64
N ASN A 118 -6.68 -1.58 22.46
CA ASN A 118 -7.34 -1.58 23.75
C ASN A 118 -7.78 -0.15 23.97
N GLN A 119 -8.99 0.19 23.50
CA GLN A 119 -10.06 1.04 24.09
C GLN A 119 -11.20 0.98 23.05
N ASN A 120 -12.41 0.48 23.28
CA ASN A 120 -13.18 0.23 24.50
C ASN A 120 -14.26 -0.82 24.16
#